data_AF-A0A6A1XQU9-F1
#
_entry.id   AF-A0A6A1XQU9-F1
#
_cell.length_a   1.000
_cell.length_b   1.000
_cell.length_c   1.000
_cell.angle_alpha   90.00
_cell.angle_beta   90.00
_cell.angle_gamma   90.00
#
_symmetry.space_group_name_H-M   'P 1'
#
loop_
_entity.id
_entity.type
_entity.pdbx_description
1 polymer ?
#
loop_
_entity_poly.entity_id
_entity_poly.type
_entity_poly.pdbx_seq_one_letter_code
_entity_poly.pdbx_strand_id
1 'polypeptide(L)' 'MEVDSKLEKHFYFGSQAAIYETFSAEQIGISYGYLKSKFHLEEKPYSNDKCTIRLGLLRRKEKSE' A
#
# COMPACT_ATOMS: atom_id res chain seq x y z
N MET A 1 19.62 -23.13 10.74
CA MET A 1 18.59 -22.58 9.83
C MET A 1 18.85 -21.10 9.74
N GLU A 2 19.47 -20.67 8.65
CA GLU A 2 19.72 -19.25 8.38
C GLU A 2 18.37 -18.61 8.07
N VAL A 3 17.79 -17.93 9.06
CA VAL A 3 16.64 -17.05 8.84
C VAL A 3 17.21 -15.80 8.20
N ASP A 4 17.22 -15.78 6.86
CA ASP A 4 17.43 -14.55 6.08
C ASP A 4 16.34 -13.56 6.50
N SER A 5 16.67 -12.79 7.53
CA SER A 5 15.77 -11.86 8.19
C SER A 5 15.75 -10.60 7.33
N LYS A 6 15.24 -10.74 6.11
CA LYS A 6 14.96 -9.62 5.23
C LYS A 6 13.90 -8.79 5.94
N LEU A 7 14.35 -7.72 6.60
CA LEU A 7 13.49 -6.80 7.35
C LEU A 7 12.36 -6.34 6.42
N GLU A 8 11.17 -6.92 6.59
CA GLU A 8 9.97 -6.50 5.88
C GLU A 8 9.63 -5.08 6.34
N LYS A 9 9.86 -4.10 5.45
CA LYS A 9 9.55 -2.71 5.72
C LYS A 9 8.12 -2.42 5.30
N HIS A 10 7.31 -1.98 6.25
CA HIS A 10 5.93 -1.55 6.01
C HIS A 10 5.83 -0.03 6.10
N PHE A 11 5.10 0.57 5.16
CA PHE A 11 4.81 2.00 5.12
C PHE A 11 3.29 2.19 5.12
N TYR A 12 2.82 3.19 5.86
CA TYR A 12 1.41 3.51 5.99
C TYR A 12 1.15 4.90 5.45
N PHE A 13 0.22 5.00 4.51
CA PHE A 13 -0.10 6.24 3.81
C PHE A 13 -1.59 6.55 3.96
N GLY A 14 -1.93 7.84 4.00
CA GLY A 14 -3.32 8.28 4.10
C GLY A 14 -4.12 8.18 2.80
N SER A 15 -3.46 7.95 1.66
CA SER A 15 -4.09 7.83 0.35
C SER A 15 -3.18 7.07 -0.61
N GLN A 16 -3.75 6.56 -1.72
CA GLN A 16 -2.95 5.98 -2.80
C GLN A 16 -1.99 7.01 -3.43
N ALA A 17 -2.38 8.28 -3.53
CA ALA A 17 -1.53 9.33 -4.11
C ALA A 17 -0.25 9.55 -3.29
N ALA A 18 -0.36 9.54 -1.95
CA ALA A 18 0.78 9.73 -1.05
C ALA A 18 1.85 8.62 -1.18
N ILE A 19 1.45 7.42 -1.63
CA ILE A 19 2.38 6.35 -1.97
C ILE A 19 3.31 6.82 -3.11
N TYR A 20 2.75 7.45 -4.15
CA TYR A 20 3.47 7.90 -5.34
C TYR A 20 4.24 9.20 -5.15
N GLU A 21 4.02 9.91 -4.04
CA GLU A 21 4.90 11.02 -3.61
C GLU A 21 6.20 10.51 -2.97
N THR A 22 6.17 9.28 -2.43
CA THR A 22 7.32 8.64 -1.77
C THR A 22 8.07 7.67 -2.69
N PHE A 23 7.33 6.95 -3.55
CA PHE A 23 7.88 5.91 -4.43
C PHE A 23 7.49 6.15 -5.89
N SER A 24 8.40 5.87 -6.81
CA SER A 24 8.08 5.91 -8.23
C SER A 24 7.23 4.71 -8.66
N ALA A 25 6.50 4.86 -9.78
CA ALA A 25 5.75 3.76 -10.39
C ALA A 25 6.66 2.55 -10.74
N GLU A 26 7.94 2.81 -11.04
CA GLU A 26 8.92 1.76 -11.30
C GLU A 26 9.32 1.01 -10.02
N GLN A 27 9.45 1.69 -8.88
CA GLN A 27 9.72 1.05 -7.59
C GLN A 27 8.55 0.18 -7.13
N ILE A 28 7.32 0.61 -7.41
CA ILE A 28 6.10 -0.14 -7.03
C ILE A 28 5.78 -1.22 -8.06
N GLY A 29 6.08 -1.00 -9.34
CA GLY A 29 5.75 -1.90 -10.45
C GLY A 29 4.36 -1.68 -11.05
N ILE A 30 3.71 -0.55 -10.76
CA ILE A 30 2.40 -0.16 -11.31
C ILE A 30 2.25 1.36 -11.27
N SER A 31 1.62 1.94 -12.29
CA SER A 31 1.30 3.36 -12.31
C SER A 31 0.08 3.68 -11.45
N TYR A 32 0.03 4.90 -10.90
CA TYR A 32 -1.09 5.36 -10.06
C TYR A 32 -2.44 5.23 -10.77
N GLY A 33 -2.53 5.66 -12.03
CA GLY A 33 -3.77 5.59 -12.81
C GLY A 33 -4.26 4.15 -13.01
N TYR A 34 -3.35 3.21 -13.26
CA TYR A 34 -3.72 1.80 -13.44
C TYR A 34 -4.12 1.16 -12.12
N LEU A 35 -3.38 1.42 -11.03
CA LEU A 35 -3.74 0.96 -9.69
C LEU A 35 -5.14 1.42 -9.32
N LYS A 36 -5.43 2.72 -9.48
CA LYS A 36 -6.71 3.32 -9.14
C LYS A 36 -7.87 2.83 -10.01
N SER A 37 -7.64 2.60 -11.31
CA SER A 37 -8.71 2.22 -12.25
C SER A 37 -8.98 0.72 -12.30
N LYS A 38 -7.98 -0.13 -12.03
CA LYS A 38 -8.09 -1.58 -12.24
C LYS A 38 -8.17 -2.39 -10.95
N PHE A 39 -7.76 -1.82 -9.82
CA PHE A 39 -7.71 -2.56 -8.56
C PHE A 39 -8.61 -1.92 -7.50
N HIS A 40 -9.65 -2.65 -7.10
CA HIS A 40 -10.45 -2.33 -5.92
C HIS A 40 -9.75 -2.91 -4.69
N LEU A 41 -8.90 -2.09 -4.07
CA LEU A 41 -8.11 -2.51 -2.90
C LEU A 41 -8.97 -2.84 -1.65
N GLU A 42 -10.23 -2.42 -1.66
CA GLU A 42 -11.24 -2.79 -0.65
C GLU A 42 -11.60 -4.28 -0.72
N GLU A 43 -11.61 -4.87 -1.92
CA GLU A 43 -11.96 -6.26 -2.15
C GLU A 43 -10.72 -7.16 -2.10
N LYS A 44 -9.64 -6.72 -2.75
CA LYS A 44 -8.43 -7.53 -2.90
C LYS A 44 -7.17 -6.67 -2.87
N PRO A 45 -6.14 -7.05 -2.09
CA PRO A 45 -4.86 -6.37 -2.13
C PRO A 45 -4.18 -6.53 -3.50
N TYR A 46 -3.48 -5.48 -3.92
CA TYR A 46 -2.55 -5.57 -5.05
C TYR A 46 -1.26 -6.23 -4.57
N SER A 47 -0.71 -7.17 -5.35
CA SER A 47 0.56 -7.82 -5.04
C SER A 47 1.32 -8.14 -6.32
N ASN A 48 2.63 -7.90 -6.31
CA ASN A 48 3.58 -8.25 -7.36
C ASN A 48 4.93 -8.62 -6.72
N ASP A 49 5.96 -8.88 -7.53
CA ASP A 49 7.31 -9.22 -7.06
C ASP A 49 8.00 -8.11 -6.24
N LYS A 50 7.52 -6.87 -6.32
CA LYS A 50 8.13 -5.70 -5.66
C LYS A 50 7.47 -5.36 -4.32
N CYS A 51 6.14 -5.42 -4.25
CA CYS A 51 5.40 -5.01 -3.07
C CYS A 51 3.97 -5.58 -3.02
N THR A 52 3.34 -5.41 -1.86
CA THR A 52 1.90 -5.64 -1.67
C THR A 52 1.26 -4.36 -1.14
N ILE A 53 0.22 -3.86 -1.81
CA ILE A 53 -0.56 -2.69 -1.39
C ILE A 53 -1.90 -3.18 -0.84
N ARG A 54 -2.20 -2.82 0.40
CA ARG A 54 -3.44 -3.17 1.10
C ARG A 54 -4.16 -1.89 1.49
N LEU A 55 -5.48 -1.87 1.38
CA LEU A 55 -6.30 -0.82 1.95
C LEU A 55 -6.86 -1.30 3.29
N GLY A 56 -6.79 -0.45 4.31
CA GLY A 56 -7.34 -0.72 5.63
C GLY A 56 -8.20 0.44 6.12
N LEU A 57 -9.18 0.13 6.96
CA LEU A 57 -10.02 1.13 7.61
C LEU A 57 -9.26 1.78 8.79
N LEU A 58 -9.03 3.08 8.70
CA LEU A 58 -8.50 3.88 9.80
C LEU A 58 -9.63 4.18 10.80
N ARG A 59 -9.66 3.43 11.91
CA ARG A 59 -10.54 3.75 13.05
C ARG A 59 -10.02 5.01 13.74
N ARG A 60 -10.84 6.06 13.78
CA ARG A 60 -10.59 7.26 14.57
C ARG A 60 -11.31 7.15 15.91
N LYS A 61 -10.79 7.82 16.94
CA LYS A 61 -11.52 7.98 18.19
C LYS A 61 -12.85 8.69 17.90
N GLU A 62 -13.94 8.14 18.42
CA GLU A 62 -15.22 8.84 18.42
C GLU A 62 -15.04 10.12 19.22
N LYS A 63 -15.35 11.25 18.60
CA LYS A 63 -15.38 12.52 19.30
C LYS A 63 -16.71 12.55 20.04
N SER A 64 -16.73 12.07 21.28
CA SER A 64 -17.87 12.30 22.16
C SER A 64 -17.99 13.81 22.36
N GLU A 65 -19.11 14.38 21.90
CA GLU A 65 -19.49 15.77 22.18
C GLU A 65 -19.89 15.95 23.65
#